data_AF-A0A7X4IWY5-F1
#
_entry.id   AF-A0A7X4IWY5-F1
#
_cell.length_a   1.000
_cell.length_b   1.000
_cell.length_c   1.000
_cell.angle_alpha   90.00
_cell.angle_beta   90.00
_cell.angle_gamma   90.00
#
_symmetry.space_group_name_H-M   'P 1'
#
loop_
_entity.id
_entity.type
_entity.pdbx_description
1 polymer ?
#
loop_
_entity_poly.entity_id
_entity_poly.type
_entity_poly.pdbx_seq_one_letter_code
_entity_poly.pdbx_strand_id
1 'polypeptide(L)'
;MPYPSGELPDDFAERLEQLKQASGLSWDAFAEAIGVERKQVLRWRRGTEPSGSAYHGLVELARLIPGGIEILLGEDFLDSPEGS
;
A
#
# COMPACT_ATOMS: atom_id res chain seq x y z
N MET A 1 11.29 -10.34 -9.35
CA MET A 1 10.69 -9.84 -8.10
C MET A 1 9.67 -10.86 -7.63
N PRO A 2 10.00 -11.77 -6.70
CA PRO A 2 8.99 -12.60 -6.06
C PRO A 2 8.31 -11.77 -4.96
N TYR A 3 7.01 -11.54 -5.09
CA TYR A 3 6.20 -11.07 -3.96
C TYR A 3 6.09 -12.22 -2.96
N PRO A 4 6.27 -11.98 -1.64
CA PRO A 4 6.05 -13.00 -0.64
C PRO A 4 4.63 -13.55 -0.78
N SER A 5 4.55 -14.88 -0.78
CA SER A 5 3.39 -15.75 -0.91
C SER A 5 2.06 -15.15 -0.43
N GLY A 6 1.20 -14.71 -1.37
CA GLY A 6 -0.29 -14.75 -1.33
C GLY A 6 -1.08 -14.17 -0.14
N GLU A 7 -0.44 -13.68 0.91
CA GLU A 7 -1.07 -13.16 2.11
C GLU A 7 -0.56 -11.74 2.35
N LEU A 8 -1.51 -10.81 2.42
CA LEU A 8 -1.23 -9.44 2.85
C LEU A 8 -0.68 -9.46 4.28
N PRO A 9 0.29 -8.59 4.62
CA PRO A 9 0.67 -8.38 6.01
C PRO A 9 -0.55 -8.08 6.89
N ASP A 10 -0.57 -8.59 8.12
CA ASP A 10 -1.67 -8.37 9.06
C ASP A 10 -1.93 -6.87 9.33
N ASP A 11 -0.89 -6.05 9.20
CA ASP A 11 -0.91 -4.59 9.38
C ASP A 11 -1.15 -3.83 8.06
N PHE A 12 -1.40 -4.49 6.93
CA PHE A 12 -1.62 -3.82 5.64
C PHE A 12 -2.76 -2.80 5.67
N ALA A 13 -3.84 -3.11 6.40
CA ALA A 13 -4.96 -2.19 6.59
C ALA A 13 -4.55 -0.92 7.35
N GLU A 14 -3.65 -1.04 8.31
CA GLU A 14 -3.10 0.09 9.06
C GLU A 14 -2.16 0.92 8.18
N ARG A 15 -1.27 0.27 7.42
CA ARG A 15 -0.39 0.92 6.44
C ARG A 15 -1.17 1.72 5.41
N LEU A 16 -2.29 1.20 4.91
CA LEU A 16 -3.19 1.93 4.01
C LEU A 16 -3.80 3.19 4.66
N GLU A 17 -4.18 3.11 5.93
CA GLU A 17 -4.72 4.26 6.67
C GLU A 17 -3.62 5.31 6.88
N GLN A 18 -2.41 4.90 7.28
CA GLN A 18 -1.25 5.78 7.44
C GLN A 18 -0.88 6.47 6.12
N LEU A 19 -0.82 5.73 5.01
CA LEU A 19 -0.50 6.27 3.70
C LEU A 19 -1.53 7.32 3.26
N LYS A 20 -2.82 7.03 3.49
CA LYS A 20 -3.92 7.97 3.21
C LYS A 20 -3.86 9.21 4.11
N GLN A 21 -3.43 9.07 5.37
CA GLN A 21 -3.24 10.21 6.27
C GLN A 21 -2.07 11.08 5.82
N ALA A 22 -0.94 10.46 5.47
CA ALA A 22 0.25 11.14 4.98
C ALA A 22 0.02 11.85 3.65
N SER A 23 -0.87 11.32 2.79
CA SER A 23 -1.26 11.97 1.54
C SER A 23 -2.18 13.18 1.74
N GLY A 24 -2.81 13.33 2.91
CA GLY A 24 -3.81 14.38 3.17
C GLY A 24 -5.08 14.27 2.32
N LEU A 25 -5.33 13.13 1.66
CA LEU A 25 -6.44 12.93 0.74
C LEU A 25 -7.69 12.42 1.46
N SER A 26 -8.87 12.64 0.88
CA SER A 26 -10.07 11.88 1.25
C SER A 26 -9.95 10.43 0.75
N TRP A 27 -10.78 9.52 1.26
CA TRP A 27 -10.78 8.13 0.79
C TRP A 27 -11.18 8.00 -0.69
N ASP A 28 -12.05 8.88 -1.19
CA ASP A 28 -12.44 8.89 -2.59
C ASP A 28 -11.30 9.40 -3.48
N ALA A 29 -10.65 10.51 -3.10
CA ALA A 29 -9.50 11.04 -3.84
C ALA A 29 -8.28 10.09 -3.79
N PHE A 30 -8.08 9.40 -2.67
CA PHE A 30 -7.05 8.37 -2.54
C PHE A 30 -7.28 7.21 -3.51
N ALA A 31 -8.53 6.71 -3.57
CA ALA A 31 -8.89 5.64 -4.49
C ALA A 31 -8.73 6.07 -5.96
N GLU A 32 -9.16 7.28 -6.29
CA GLU A 32 -9.00 7.88 -7.62
C GLU A 32 -7.53 8.01 -8.01
N ALA A 33 -6.66 8.47 -7.10
CA ALA A 33 -5.22 8.60 -7.34
C ALA A 33 -4.54 7.27 -7.66
N ILE A 34 -5.05 6.15 -7.12
CA ILE A 34 -4.56 4.80 -7.37
C ILE A 34 -5.22 4.18 -8.62
N GLY A 35 -6.28 4.80 -9.15
CA GLY A 35 -7.06 4.29 -10.28
C GLY A 35 -8.04 3.18 -9.92
N VAL A 36 -8.54 3.16 -8.68
CA VAL A 36 -9.50 2.16 -8.20
C VAL A 36 -10.76 2.79 -7.62
N GLU A 37 -11.80 1.99 -7.43
CA GLU A 37 -12.97 2.43 -6.70
C GLU A 37 -12.76 2.34 -5.18
N ARG A 38 -13.34 3.27 -4.41
CA ARG A 38 -13.33 3.27 -2.95
C ARG A 38 -13.76 1.93 -2.33
N LYS A 39 -14.71 1.22 -2.96
CA LYS A 39 -15.17 -0.11 -2.50
C LYS A 39 -14.05 -1.17 -2.50
N GLN A 40 -13.07 -1.05 -3.41
CA GLN A 40 -11.92 -1.96 -3.48
C GLN A 40 -11.00 -1.70 -2.30
N VAL A 41 -10.69 -0.44 -2.02
CA VAL A 41 -9.89 -0.03 -0.85
C VAL A 41 -10.50 -0.54 0.47
N LEU A 42 -11.83 -0.47 0.61
CA LEU A 42 -12.52 -1.01 1.79
C LEU A 42 -12.42 -2.54 1.92
N ARG A 43 -12.34 -3.28 0.80
CA ARG A 43 -12.11 -4.73 0.82
C ARG A 43 -10.68 -5.05 1.24
N TRP A 44 -9.72 -4.24 0.79
CA TRP A 44 -8.32 -4.43 1.16
C TRP A 44 -8.09 -4.27 2.66
N ARG A 45 -8.75 -3.28 3.26
CA ARG A 45 -8.77 -3.10 4.73
C ARG A 45 -9.40 -4.25 5.51
N ARG A 46 -10.12 -5.15 4.84
CA ARG A 46 -10.73 -6.36 5.42
C ARG A 46 -9.95 -7.63 5.09
N GLY A 47 -8.74 -7.49 4.54
CA GLY A 47 -7.84 -8.61 4.21
C GLY A 47 -7.98 -9.14 2.77
N THR A 48 -8.63 -8.43 1.86
CA THR A 48 -8.61 -8.80 0.43
C THR A 48 -7.36 -8.27 -0.26
N GLU A 49 -6.65 -9.08 -1.02
CA GLU A 49 -5.47 -8.62 -1.75
C GLU A 49 -5.84 -7.62 -2.89
N PRO A 50 -5.08 -6.52 -3.07
CA PRO A 50 -5.16 -5.69 -4.26
C PRO A 50 -4.66 -6.46 -5.50
N SER A 51 -5.22 -6.15 -6.67
CA SER A 51 -4.63 -6.65 -7.92
C SER A 51 -3.23 -6.06 -8.12
N GLY A 52 -2.40 -6.70 -8.96
CA GLY A 52 -1.07 -6.16 -9.27
C GLY A 52 -1.09 -4.73 -9.84
N SER A 53 -2.12 -4.38 -10.62
CA SER A 53 -2.31 -3.01 -11.12
C SER A 53 -2.67 -2.01 -10.02
N ALA A 54 -3.51 -2.42 -9.06
CA ALA A 54 -3.89 -1.60 -7.92
C ALA A 54 -2.70 -1.42 -6.96
N TYR A 55 -1.91 -2.46 -6.74
CA TYR A 55 -0.69 -2.40 -5.95
C TYR A 55 0.36 -1.48 -6.61
N HIS A 56 0.51 -1.52 -7.93
CA HIS A 56 1.34 -0.57 -8.65
C HIS A 56 0.89 0.88 -8.41
N GLY A 57 -0.41 1.17 -8.44
CA GLY A 57 -0.94 2.49 -8.11
C GLY A 57 -0.65 2.92 -6.66
N LEU A 58 -0.68 2.00 -5.70
CA LEU A 58 -0.26 2.27 -4.32
C LEU A 58 1.22 2.65 -4.24
N VAL A 59 2.09 1.95 -4.96
CA VAL A 59 3.53 2.25 -5.02
C VAL A 59 3.76 3.63 -5.65
N GLU A 60 3.09 3.93 -6.76
CA GLU A 60 3.23 5.25 -7.42
C GLU A 60 2.75 6.39 -6.51
N LEU A 61 1.62 6.23 -5.82
CA LEU A 61 1.16 7.22 -4.83
C LEU A 61 2.15 7.35 -3.67
N ALA A 62 2.67 6.25 -3.15
CA ALA A 62 3.64 6.23 -2.06
C ALA A 62 4.94 6.96 -2.40
N ARG A 63 5.41 6.87 -3.66
CA ARG A 63 6.60 7.61 -4.13
C ARG A 63 6.45 9.13 -4.07
N LEU A 64 5.22 9.64 -4.09
CA LEU A 64 4.94 11.08 -4.02
C LEU A 64 4.88 11.61 -2.58
N ILE A 65 4.85 10.71 -1.60
CA ILE A 65 4.68 11.04 -0.19
C ILE A 65 6.03 10.80 0.52
N PRO A 66 6.59 11.79 1.24
CA PRO A 66 7.78 11.56 2.05
C PRO A 66 7.54 10.44 3.07
N GLY A 67 8.36 9.38 3.03
CA GLY A 67 8.17 8.20 3.89
C GLY A 67 7.07 7.25 3.43
N GLY A 68 6.42 7.50 2.29
CA GLY A 68 5.26 6.72 1.85
C GLY A 68 5.59 5.28 1.46
N ILE A 69 6.78 5.03 0.94
CA ILE A 69 7.22 3.68 0.53
C ILE A 69 7.50 2.84 1.77
N GLU A 70 8.13 3.42 2.77
CA GLU A 70 8.39 2.82 4.07
C GLU A 70 7.08 2.48 4.78
N ILE A 71 6.09 3.37 4.73
CA ILE A 71 4.73 3.09 5.23
C ILE A 71 4.09 1.90 4.49
N LEU A 72 4.13 1.90 3.16
CA LEU A 72 3.47 0.87 2.35
C LEU A 72 4.12 -0.51 2.53
N LEU A 73 5.44 -0.56 2.56
CA LEU A 73 6.22 -1.81 2.59
C LEU A 73 6.49 -2.33 4.01
N GLY A 74 6.49 -1.45 5.02
CA GLY A 74 6.77 -1.77 6.42
C GLY A 74 8.20 -2.24 6.68
N GLU A 75 8.45 -2.65 7.93
CA GLU A 75 9.80 -3.03 8.38
C GLU A 75 10.30 -4.36 7.80
N ASP A 76 9.41 -5.24 7.34
CA ASP A 76 9.77 -6.49 6.64
C ASP A 76 10.60 -6.25 5.36
N PHE A 77 10.50 -5.06 4.78
CA PHE A 77 11.29 -4.67 3.61
C PHE A 77 12.67 -4.10 3.98
N LEU A 78 12.82 -3.53 5.17
CA LEU A 78 14.09 -2.98 5.67
C LEU A 78 15.07 -4.08 6.12
N ASP A 79 14.57 -5.27 6.42
CA ASP A 79 15.36 -6.43 6.85
C ASP A 79 15.89 -7.29 5.67
N SER A 80 15.87 -6.76 4.44
CA SER A 80 16.64 -7.35 3.35
C SER A 80 18.09 -6.87 3.44
N PRO A 81 19.06 -7.68 3.91
CA PRO A 81 20.45 -7.34 3.78
C PRO A 81 20.81 -7.37 2.30
N GLU A 82 20.88 -6.21 1.64
CA GLU A 82 21.76 -6.08 0.49
C GLU A 82 23.20 -6.24 0.98
N GLY A 83 23.74 -7.46 0.89
CA GLY A 83 25.14 -7.73 1.20
C GLY A 83 25.46 -9.20 1.42
N SER A 84 25.64 -9.96 0.33
CA SER A 84 26.55 -11.11 0.28
C SER A 84 27.17 -11.21 -1.11
#